data_AF-A0A3M8L2U7-F1
#
_entry.id   AF-A0A3M8L2U7-F1
#
_cell.length_a   1.000
_cell.length_b   1.000
_cell.length_c   1.000
_cell.angle_alpha   90.00
_cell.angle_beta   90.00
_cell.angle_gamma   90.00
#
_symmetry.space_group_name_H-M   'P 1'
#
loop_
_entity.id
_entity.type
_entity.pdbx_description
1 polymer ?
#
loop_
_entity_poly.entity_id
_entity_poly.type
_entity_poly.pdbx_seq_one_letter_code
_entity_poly.pdbx_strand_id
1 'polypeptide(L)'
;MALFVDDPSAPRRDRPVARAGWIVLLIALVIAFVLAIVPAPYVIDKPGPVFNTLGSTDAVGQQSGKDVPLISIDGEPVYPTKGSLDLLTVSQVGSPSQRPNWLGVIRAWFDTSAAVIPIDKAFPPQVTQKEVAAQSEAAMVNSQQDAIAAALTHLGYDFPISVSVVGVPDGSPSTGVLEAGDSVDSVNGTAVASIAELRAALQKNGAGTEAHIGITRDGAHRTVAVTPTSVGDTVVAGINVKMEYRFPFDVEIQLDKVGGPSAGMMFALGIIDKLTPGAIQGGEDVAGTGTIDPSGTVGPIGGIQQKLYGAKRAGAEWFLAPAANCAEVTGHVPDGLTVFAVQTLDDSITALDAIRTGEGVSELPTCPAS
;
A
#
# COMPACT_ATOMS: atom_id res chain seq x y z
N MET A 1 27.27 27.85 87.59
CA MET A 1 26.87 29.28 87.58
C MET A 1 27.36 29.87 86.27
N ALA A 2 26.43 30.10 85.33
CA ALA A 2 26.53 30.79 84.04
C ALA A 2 25.34 30.28 83.19
N LEU A 3 24.11 30.71 83.49
CA LEU A 3 23.41 31.83 82.85
C LEU A 3 23.33 31.73 81.32
N PHE A 4 22.19 31.18 80.89
CA PHE A 4 21.61 31.28 79.56
C PHE A 4 21.47 32.75 79.14
N VAL A 5 21.88 33.05 77.91
CA VAL A 5 21.26 34.12 77.11
C VAL A 5 21.07 33.54 75.71
N ASP A 6 19.92 32.89 75.51
CA ASP A 6 19.39 32.64 74.17
C ASP A 6 18.95 33.99 73.60
N ASP A 7 19.50 34.37 72.45
CA ASP A 7 19.06 35.51 71.65
C ASP A 7 17.80 35.10 70.86
N PRO A 8 16.61 35.67 71.15
CA PRO A 8 15.37 35.28 70.48
C PRO A 8 15.08 36.28 69.35
N SER A 9 15.93 36.37 68.32
CA SER A 9 15.59 37.25 67.18
C SER A 9 16.31 36.96 65.85
N ALA A 10 16.47 35.70 65.46
CA ALA A 10 16.68 35.39 64.05
C ALA A 10 15.31 35.23 63.35
N PRO A 11 14.88 36.14 62.45
CA PRO A 11 13.65 35.94 61.71
C PRO A 11 13.80 34.67 60.86
N ARG A 12 12.89 33.70 61.04
CA ARG A 12 12.70 32.61 60.07
C ARG A 12 12.43 33.27 58.72
N ARG A 13 13.43 33.26 57.84
CA ARG A 13 13.22 33.53 56.41
C ARG A 13 12.28 32.44 55.91
N ASP A 14 10.98 32.71 55.93
CA ASP A 14 10.00 31.97 55.14
C ASP A 14 10.52 31.97 53.72
N ARG A 15 11.02 30.82 53.25
CA ARG A 15 11.63 30.70 51.92
C ARG A 15 10.50 30.87 50.90
N PRO A 16 10.39 32.01 50.19
CA PRO A 16 9.30 32.24 49.24
C PRO A 16 9.34 31.24 48.06
N VAL A 17 10.45 30.52 47.93
CA VAL A 17 10.71 29.47 46.94
C VAL A 17 9.73 28.30 47.02
N ALA A 18 9.24 27.93 48.22
CA ALA A 18 8.34 26.79 48.37
C ALA A 18 6.93 27.06 47.81
N ARG A 19 6.38 28.26 48.06
CA ARG A 19 5.05 28.66 47.54
C ARG A 19 5.07 28.93 46.04
N ALA A 20 6.15 29.53 45.54
CA ALA A 20 6.36 29.69 44.10
C ALA A 20 6.42 28.33 43.38
N GLY A 21 7.09 27.32 43.96
CA GLY A 21 7.14 25.97 43.41
C GLY A 21 5.76 25.30 43.27
N TRP A 22 4.88 25.43 44.27
CA TRP A 22 3.51 24.90 44.20
C TRP A 22 2.64 25.60 43.15
N ILE A 23 2.80 26.92 42.98
CA ILE A 23 2.08 27.68 41.93
C ILE A 23 2.53 27.23 40.55
N VAL A 24 3.85 27.08 40.32
CA VAL A 24 4.39 26.58 39.06
C VAL A 24 3.89 25.16 38.77
N LEU A 25 3.87 24.29 39.78
CA LEU A 25 3.36 22.92 39.64
C LEU A 25 1.87 22.90 39.30
N LEU A 26 1.06 23.74 39.95
CA LEU A 26 -0.37 23.85 39.65
C LEU A 26 -0.60 24.37 38.23
N ILE A 27 0.15 25.39 37.79
CA ILE A 27 0.08 25.91 36.42
C ILE A 27 0.48 24.81 35.42
N ALA A 28 1.57 24.08 35.68
CA ALA A 28 2.01 22.99 34.82
C ALA A 28 0.96 21.87 34.73
N LEU A 29 0.28 21.55 35.84
CA LEU A 29 -0.77 20.54 35.89
C LEU A 29 -2.03 21.00 35.13
N VAL A 30 -2.39 22.29 35.24
CA VAL A 30 -3.48 22.88 34.44
C VAL A 30 -3.15 22.86 32.95
N ILE A 31 -1.92 23.24 32.56
CA ILE A 31 -1.48 23.18 31.16
C ILE A 31 -1.52 21.74 30.65
N ALA A 32 -1.00 20.77 31.42
CA ALA A 32 -1.02 19.36 31.06
C ALA A 32 -2.46 18.84 30.90
N PHE A 33 -3.37 19.25 31.78
CA PHE A 33 -4.80 18.91 31.67
C PHE A 33 -5.44 19.51 30.43
N VAL A 34 -5.17 20.77 30.11
CA VAL A 34 -5.66 21.42 28.87
C VAL A 34 -5.12 20.72 27.63
N LEU A 35 -3.82 20.41 27.57
CA LEU A 35 -3.21 19.67 26.45
C LEU A 35 -3.77 18.24 26.31
N ALA A 36 -4.26 17.64 27.39
CA ALA A 36 -4.89 16.32 27.34
C ALA A 36 -6.31 16.34 26.74
N ILE A 37 -6.97 17.51 26.68
CA ILE A 37 -8.36 17.63 26.22
C ILE A 37 -8.45 18.36 24.87
N VAL A 38 -7.55 19.29 24.59
CA VAL A 38 -7.57 20.06 23.36
C VAL A 38 -7.19 19.18 22.16
N PRO A 39 -8.03 19.11 21.11
CA PRO A 39 -7.72 18.34 19.90
C PRO A 39 -6.55 19.00 19.14
N ALA A 40 -5.54 18.20 18.83
CA ALA A 40 -4.40 18.63 18.06
C ALA A 40 -4.69 18.55 16.55
N PRO A 41 -4.17 19.46 15.71
CA PRO A 41 -4.42 19.46 14.26
C PRO A 41 -3.53 18.45 13.50
N TYR A 42 -3.42 17.22 14.02
CA TYR A 42 -2.56 16.18 13.48
C TYR A 42 -3.28 14.83 13.45
N VAL A 43 -2.79 13.92 12.61
CA VAL A 43 -3.02 12.49 12.70
C VAL A 43 -1.71 11.77 12.99
N ILE A 44 -1.80 10.53 13.47
CA ILE A 44 -0.66 9.70 13.82
C ILE A 44 -0.74 8.40 13.03
N ASP A 45 0.20 8.18 12.11
CA ASP A 45 0.36 6.91 11.43
C ASP A 45 1.26 6.00 12.27
N LYS A 46 0.87 4.74 12.42
CA LYS A 46 1.59 3.73 13.19
C LYS A 46 1.55 2.39 12.48
N PRO A 47 2.41 1.41 12.86
CA PRO A 47 2.34 0.08 12.28
C PRO A 47 0.95 -0.53 12.47
N GLY A 48 0.35 -1.04 11.39
CA GLY A 48 -0.96 -1.68 11.41
C GLY A 48 -0.89 -3.20 11.56
N PRO A 49 -2.03 -3.89 11.46
CA PRO A 49 -2.07 -5.35 11.39
C PRO A 49 -1.18 -5.91 10.27
N VAL A 50 -0.66 -7.12 10.49
CA VAL A 50 0.15 -7.88 9.52
C VAL A 50 -0.65 -9.11 9.13
N PHE A 51 -0.63 -9.50 7.85
CA PHE A 51 -1.36 -10.67 7.37
C PHE A 51 -0.43 -11.58 6.58
N ASN A 52 -0.52 -12.89 6.80
CA ASN A 52 0.27 -13.87 6.06
C ASN A 52 -0.48 -14.27 4.79
N THR A 53 0.07 -13.95 3.62
CA THR A 53 -0.55 -14.28 2.32
C THR A 53 -0.68 -15.78 2.07
N LEU A 54 0.15 -16.59 2.73
CA LEU A 54 0.10 -18.06 2.67
C LEU A 54 -0.92 -18.66 3.63
N GLY A 55 -1.40 -17.88 4.60
CA GLY A 55 -2.29 -18.29 5.68
C GLY A 55 -3.76 -17.87 5.49
N SER A 56 -4.41 -17.55 6.60
CA SER A 56 -5.81 -17.13 6.65
C SER A 56 -5.97 -15.60 6.70
N THR A 57 -7.21 -15.13 6.64
CA THR A 57 -7.56 -13.70 6.70
C THR A 57 -7.36 -13.07 8.09
N ASP A 58 -7.03 -13.88 9.09
CA ASP A 58 -6.69 -13.39 10.42
C ASP A 58 -5.33 -12.67 10.41
N ALA A 59 -5.26 -11.52 11.10
CA ALA A 59 -3.98 -10.85 11.29
C ALA A 59 -3.05 -11.71 12.15
N VAL A 60 -1.75 -11.68 11.86
CA VAL A 60 -0.70 -12.40 12.61
C VAL A 60 -0.82 -12.08 14.10
N GLY A 61 -0.95 -13.13 14.91
CA GLY A 61 -1.15 -13.02 16.36
C GLY A 61 -2.61 -12.82 16.82
N GLN A 62 -3.58 -12.84 15.91
CA GLN A 62 -5.02 -12.84 16.22
C GLN A 62 -5.67 -14.10 15.64
N GLN A 63 -6.68 -14.64 16.32
CA GLN A 63 -7.47 -15.77 15.82
C GLN A 63 -8.96 -15.50 16.03
N SER A 64 -9.70 -15.42 14.93
CA SER A 64 -11.16 -15.25 14.87
C SER A 64 -11.92 -16.57 15.01
N GLY A 65 -11.22 -17.70 14.82
CA GLY A 65 -11.80 -19.05 14.83
C GLY A 65 -12.47 -19.44 13.52
N LYS A 66 -12.39 -18.61 12.47
CA LYS A 66 -12.77 -18.94 11.09
C LYS A 66 -11.50 -19.03 10.24
N ASP A 67 -11.20 -20.22 9.74
CA ASP A 67 -10.01 -20.47 8.92
C ASP A 67 -10.33 -20.22 7.44
N VAL A 68 -10.47 -18.95 7.07
CA VAL A 68 -10.71 -18.52 5.68
C VAL A 68 -9.36 -18.19 5.05
N PRO A 69 -8.92 -18.88 3.98
CA PRO A 69 -7.65 -18.58 3.31
C PRO A 69 -7.61 -17.15 2.77
N LEU A 70 -6.46 -16.49 2.90
CA LEU A 70 -6.26 -15.15 2.34
C LEU A 70 -6.20 -15.21 0.81
N ILE A 71 -5.49 -16.19 0.24
CA ILE A 71 -5.47 -16.48 -1.19
C ILE A 71 -6.03 -17.88 -1.42
N SER A 72 -7.09 -17.96 -2.22
CA SER A 72 -7.71 -19.20 -2.68
C SER A 72 -7.51 -19.32 -4.19
N ILE A 73 -7.20 -20.53 -4.67
CA ILE A 73 -7.05 -20.81 -6.10
C ILE A 73 -7.86 -22.06 -6.42
N ASP A 74 -8.80 -21.93 -7.35
CA ASP A 74 -9.69 -23.00 -7.78
C ASP A 74 -9.45 -23.30 -9.27
N GLY A 75 -9.22 -24.57 -9.61
CA GLY A 75 -9.00 -25.01 -10.99
C GLY A 75 -7.56 -25.40 -11.35
N GLU A 76 -6.63 -25.33 -10.39
CA GLU A 76 -5.22 -25.74 -10.54
C GLU A 76 -4.74 -26.40 -9.21
N PRO A 77 -3.81 -27.36 -9.22
CA PRO A 77 -3.23 -27.91 -8.01
C PRO A 77 -2.48 -26.85 -7.20
N VAL A 78 -2.85 -26.72 -5.93
CA VAL A 78 -2.13 -25.91 -4.95
C VAL A 78 -1.24 -26.77 -4.07
N TYR A 79 -0.08 -26.23 -3.69
CA TYR A 79 0.94 -26.96 -2.93
C TYR A 79 1.00 -26.52 -1.47
N PRO A 80 1.29 -27.45 -0.53
CA PRO A 80 1.52 -27.09 0.86
C PRO A 80 2.86 -26.35 1.01
N THR A 81 2.86 -25.35 1.86
CA THR A 81 4.02 -24.48 2.13
C THR A 81 4.27 -24.33 3.64
N LYS A 82 5.39 -23.72 4.00
CA LYS A 82 5.79 -23.41 5.39
C LYS A 82 6.32 -21.99 5.46
N GLY A 83 6.41 -21.42 6.66
CA GLY A 83 6.84 -20.05 6.87
C GLY A 83 5.73 -19.04 6.56
N SER A 84 6.11 -17.78 6.36
CA SER A 84 5.18 -16.69 6.05
C SER A 84 5.67 -15.80 4.91
N LEU A 85 4.70 -15.27 4.17
CA LEU A 85 4.88 -14.13 3.29
C LEU A 85 3.96 -13.01 3.78
N ASP A 86 4.51 -12.17 4.67
CA ASP A 86 3.77 -11.21 5.47
C ASP A 86 3.57 -9.88 4.73
N LEU A 87 2.30 -9.53 4.51
CA LEU A 87 1.89 -8.23 4.01
C LEU A 87 1.64 -7.26 5.18
N LEU A 88 2.02 -6.00 4.98
CA LEU A 88 2.11 -5.01 6.05
C LEU A 88 1.15 -3.85 5.81
N THR A 89 0.46 -3.41 6.86
CA THR A 89 -0.46 -2.28 6.80
C THR A 89 0.00 -1.13 7.69
N VAL A 90 -0.56 0.05 7.45
CA VAL A 90 -0.40 1.24 8.30
C VAL A 90 -1.77 1.54 8.90
N SER A 91 -1.79 1.82 10.21
CA SER A 91 -2.97 2.27 10.92
C SER A 91 -2.87 3.75 11.23
N GLN A 92 -3.92 4.50 10.88
CA GLN A 92 -3.99 5.92 11.20
C GLN A 92 -4.85 6.15 12.46
N VAL A 93 -4.31 6.96 13.37
CA VAL A 93 -5.02 7.44 14.56
C VAL A 93 -5.38 8.90 14.34
N GLY A 94 -6.68 9.16 14.26
CA GLY A 94 -7.24 10.50 14.06
C GLY A 94 -8.00 10.63 12.74
N SER A 95 -8.92 11.59 12.70
CA SER A 95 -9.70 11.97 11.53
C SER A 95 -10.14 13.44 11.67
N PRO A 96 -10.71 14.07 10.63
CA PRO A 96 -11.23 15.44 10.73
C PRO A 96 -12.23 15.63 11.87
N SER A 97 -13.04 14.60 12.17
CA SER A 97 -14.06 14.61 13.22
C SER A 97 -13.58 14.12 14.59
N GLN A 98 -12.52 13.30 14.64
CA GLN A 98 -11.97 12.76 15.89
C GLN A 98 -10.45 12.88 15.89
N ARG A 99 -9.92 13.95 16.49
CA ARG A 99 -8.49 14.24 16.49
C ARG A 99 -7.81 13.74 17.76
N PRO A 100 -6.55 13.27 17.70
CA PRO A 100 -5.76 13.01 18.90
C PRO A 100 -5.57 14.30 19.70
N ASN A 101 -5.40 14.18 21.01
CA ASN A 101 -5.01 15.30 21.86
C ASN A 101 -3.50 15.57 21.77
N TRP A 102 -3.06 16.71 22.28
CA TRP A 102 -1.64 17.08 22.25
C TRP A 102 -0.75 16.12 23.02
N LEU A 103 -1.25 15.52 24.09
CA LEU A 103 -0.49 14.51 24.84
C LEU A 103 -0.21 13.26 23.98
N GLY A 104 -1.16 12.83 23.17
CA GLY A 104 -1.00 11.73 22.21
C GLY A 104 0.01 12.07 21.13
N VAL A 105 -0.05 13.29 20.57
CA VAL A 105 0.91 13.76 19.56
C VAL A 105 2.33 13.83 20.12
N ILE A 106 2.51 14.39 21.32
CA ILE A 106 3.82 14.47 21.97
C ILE A 106 4.40 13.08 22.20
N ARG A 107 3.60 12.11 22.67
CA ARG A 107 4.05 10.72 22.82
C ARG A 107 4.49 10.12 21.48
N ALA A 108 3.72 10.36 20.42
CA ALA A 108 4.05 9.85 19.09
C ALA A 108 5.37 10.44 18.54
N TRP A 109 5.75 11.67 18.89
CA TRP A 109 7.05 12.22 18.49
C TRP A 109 8.26 11.51 19.13
N PHE A 110 8.07 10.81 20.24
CA PHE A 110 9.12 9.99 20.85
C PHE A 110 9.04 8.52 20.45
N ASP A 111 8.03 8.13 19.67
CA ASP A 111 7.86 6.78 19.14
C ASP A 111 8.46 6.71 17.73
N THR A 112 9.60 6.03 17.60
CA THR A 112 10.32 5.85 16.33
C THR A 112 9.52 5.08 15.27
N SER A 113 8.46 4.37 15.67
CA SER A 113 7.56 3.67 14.77
C SER A 113 6.37 4.51 14.29
N ALA A 114 6.16 5.71 14.85
CA ALA A 114 5.02 6.56 14.54
C ALA A 114 5.42 7.79 13.70
N ALA A 115 4.50 8.24 12.85
CA ALA A 115 4.64 9.50 12.11
C ALA A 115 3.50 10.45 12.47
N VAL A 116 3.85 11.69 12.83
CA VAL A 116 2.89 12.75 13.14
C VAL A 116 2.70 13.63 11.89
N ILE A 117 1.49 13.63 11.33
CA ILE A 117 1.19 14.28 10.06
C ILE A 117 0.14 15.38 10.27
N PRO A 118 0.33 16.61 9.76
CA PRO A 118 -0.68 17.65 9.81
C PRO A 118 -1.98 17.19 9.16
N ILE A 119 -3.11 17.51 9.80
CA ILE A 119 -4.42 16.99 9.36
C ILE A 119 -4.79 17.43 7.94
N ASP A 120 -4.40 18.64 7.53
CA ASP A 120 -4.69 19.17 6.19
C ASP A 120 -3.84 18.50 5.09
N LYS A 121 -2.72 17.87 5.47
CA LYS A 121 -1.92 17.04 4.55
C LYS A 121 -2.51 15.64 4.41
N ALA A 122 -3.03 15.08 5.50
CA ALA A 122 -3.64 13.75 5.50
C ALA A 122 -5.05 13.76 4.86
N PHE A 123 -5.78 14.86 5.01
CA PHE A 123 -7.13 15.05 4.47
C PHE A 123 -7.22 16.38 3.72
N PRO A 124 -6.79 16.43 2.44
CA PRO A 124 -6.91 17.62 1.62
C PRO A 124 -8.39 18.06 1.52
N PRO A 125 -8.70 19.35 1.70
CA PRO A 125 -10.09 19.83 1.79
C PRO A 125 -10.90 19.67 0.48
N GLN A 126 -10.24 19.31 -0.62
CA GLN A 126 -10.84 19.19 -1.95
C GLN A 126 -11.45 17.80 -2.23
N VAL A 127 -11.28 16.81 -1.35
CA VAL A 127 -11.78 15.44 -1.55
C VAL A 127 -12.59 14.97 -0.34
N THR A 128 -13.72 14.30 -0.59
CA THR A 128 -14.52 13.74 0.51
C THR A 128 -13.95 12.39 0.95
N GLN A 129 -14.11 12.05 2.24
CA GLN A 129 -13.67 10.76 2.78
C GLN A 129 -14.30 9.56 2.05
N LYS A 130 -15.54 9.73 1.56
CA LYS A 130 -16.25 8.69 0.81
C LYS A 130 -15.60 8.44 -0.56
N GLU A 131 -15.18 9.51 -1.25
CA GLU A 131 -14.47 9.39 -2.53
C GLU A 131 -13.09 8.75 -2.34
N VAL A 132 -12.32 9.16 -1.32
CA VAL A 132 -11.01 8.57 -1.01
C VAL A 132 -11.13 7.07 -0.69
N ALA A 133 -12.15 6.69 0.10
CA ALA A 133 -12.40 5.28 0.42
C ALA A 133 -12.75 4.48 -0.84
N ALA A 134 -13.67 4.97 -1.67
CA ALA A 134 -14.06 4.31 -2.92
C ALA A 134 -12.88 4.19 -3.91
N GLN A 135 -12.05 5.23 -4.02
CA GLN A 135 -10.85 5.18 -4.84
C GLN A 135 -9.82 4.18 -4.30
N SER A 136 -9.64 4.11 -2.98
CA SER A 136 -8.72 3.17 -2.34
C SER A 136 -9.16 1.72 -2.51
N GLU A 137 -10.47 1.46 -2.45
CA GLU A 137 -11.08 0.15 -2.72
C GLU A 137 -10.88 -0.25 -4.19
N ALA A 138 -11.17 0.65 -5.14
CA ALA A 138 -10.94 0.40 -6.56
C ALA A 138 -9.45 0.14 -6.87
N ALA A 139 -8.54 0.93 -6.27
CA ALA A 139 -7.10 0.72 -6.41
C ALA A 139 -6.64 -0.62 -5.82
N MET A 140 -7.27 -1.07 -4.72
CA MET A 140 -6.99 -2.38 -4.12
C MET A 140 -7.43 -3.52 -5.04
N VAL A 141 -8.64 -3.45 -5.61
CA VAL A 141 -9.12 -4.43 -6.60
C VAL A 141 -8.18 -4.49 -7.80
N ASN A 142 -7.75 -3.34 -8.33
CA ASN A 142 -6.79 -3.30 -9.43
C ASN A 142 -5.44 -3.92 -9.04
N SER A 143 -4.94 -3.62 -7.84
CA SER A 143 -3.69 -4.19 -7.33
C SER A 143 -3.75 -5.71 -7.17
N GLN A 144 -4.90 -6.28 -6.83
CA GLN A 144 -5.10 -7.72 -6.76
C GLN A 144 -5.04 -8.35 -8.16
N GLN A 145 -5.72 -7.73 -9.14
CA GLN A 145 -5.70 -8.19 -10.53
C GLN A 145 -4.31 -8.12 -11.15
N ASP A 146 -3.58 -7.01 -10.93
CA ASP A 146 -2.21 -6.86 -11.42
C ASP A 146 -1.26 -7.87 -10.76
N ALA A 147 -1.47 -8.20 -9.49
CA ALA A 147 -0.70 -9.23 -8.79
C ALA A 147 -0.96 -10.64 -9.35
N ILE A 148 -2.22 -10.98 -9.63
CA ILE A 148 -2.57 -12.26 -10.29
C ILE A 148 -1.93 -12.31 -11.67
N ALA A 149 -2.05 -11.25 -12.46
CA ALA A 149 -1.46 -11.19 -13.80
C ALA A 149 0.07 -11.35 -13.75
N ALA A 150 0.76 -10.64 -12.87
CA ALA A 150 2.21 -10.74 -12.73
C ALA A 150 2.65 -12.15 -12.29
N ALA A 151 1.96 -12.74 -11.31
CA ALA A 151 2.24 -14.10 -10.84
C ALA A 151 2.05 -15.16 -11.93
N LEU A 152 0.91 -15.13 -12.62
CA LEU A 152 0.60 -16.10 -13.66
C LEU A 152 1.52 -15.94 -14.89
N THR A 153 1.88 -14.72 -15.25
CA THR A 153 2.86 -14.45 -16.32
C THR A 153 4.23 -15.03 -15.94
N HIS A 154 4.69 -14.82 -14.70
CA HIS A 154 5.95 -15.38 -14.21
C HIS A 154 5.95 -16.92 -14.28
N LEU A 155 4.82 -17.55 -13.93
CA LEU A 155 4.65 -19.01 -14.01
C LEU A 155 4.47 -19.55 -15.43
N GLY A 156 4.46 -18.68 -16.45
CA GLY A 156 4.35 -19.07 -17.86
C GLY A 156 2.93 -19.35 -18.33
N TYR A 157 1.90 -18.90 -17.62
CA TYR A 157 0.53 -18.96 -18.10
C TYR A 157 0.24 -17.83 -19.08
N ASP A 158 -0.40 -18.19 -20.19
CA ASP A 158 -0.95 -17.24 -21.14
C ASP A 158 -2.41 -16.96 -20.81
N PHE A 159 -2.80 -15.69 -20.79
CA PHE A 159 -4.19 -15.28 -20.66
C PHE A 159 -4.49 -14.04 -21.51
N PRO A 160 -5.70 -13.93 -22.07
CA PRO A 160 -6.10 -12.73 -22.78
C PRO A 160 -6.07 -11.51 -21.85
N ILE A 161 -5.43 -10.45 -22.33
CA ILE A 161 -5.43 -9.12 -21.73
C ILE A 161 -6.11 -8.20 -22.72
N SER A 162 -7.10 -7.45 -22.27
CA SER A 162 -7.76 -6.47 -23.13
C SER A 162 -8.05 -5.16 -22.42
N VAL A 163 -8.23 -4.11 -23.22
CA VAL A 163 -8.63 -2.80 -22.73
C VAL A 163 -10.16 -2.71 -22.78
N SER A 164 -10.81 -2.78 -21.63
CA SER A 164 -12.27 -2.83 -21.52
C SER A 164 -12.86 -1.45 -21.26
N VAL A 165 -13.90 -1.07 -22.00
CA VAL A 165 -14.62 0.19 -21.82
C VAL A 165 -15.48 0.09 -20.55
N VAL A 166 -15.23 0.97 -19.60
CA VAL A 166 -16.00 1.08 -18.34
C VAL A 166 -17.14 2.07 -18.49
N GLY A 167 -16.99 3.05 -19.36
CA GLY A 167 -18.05 4.02 -19.63
C GLY A 167 -17.72 4.96 -20.77
N VAL A 168 -18.78 5.54 -21.33
CA VAL A 168 -18.72 6.50 -22.41
C VAL A 168 -19.40 7.77 -21.92
N PRO A 169 -18.65 8.86 -21.62
CA PRO A 169 -19.25 10.11 -21.21
C PRO A 169 -20.25 10.64 -22.24
N ASP A 170 -21.36 11.21 -21.77
CA ASP A 170 -22.37 11.81 -22.64
C ASP A 170 -21.78 12.94 -23.49
N GLY A 171 -22.11 12.95 -24.79
CA GLY A 171 -21.62 13.95 -25.74
C GLY A 171 -20.15 13.77 -26.15
N SER A 172 -19.51 12.68 -25.72
CA SER A 172 -18.18 12.30 -26.19
C SER A 172 -18.22 11.78 -27.64
N PRO A 173 -17.07 11.75 -28.34
CA PRO A 173 -17.01 11.22 -29.70
C PRO A 173 -17.42 9.75 -29.86
N SER A 174 -17.45 8.99 -28.78
CA SER A 174 -17.84 7.57 -28.78
C SER A 174 -19.30 7.33 -28.42
N THR A 175 -20.08 8.39 -28.14
CA THR A 175 -21.51 8.29 -27.76
C THR A 175 -22.31 7.55 -28.83
N GLY A 176 -22.99 6.47 -28.44
CA GLY A 176 -23.80 5.66 -29.35
C GLY A 176 -23.01 4.75 -30.31
N VAL A 177 -21.67 4.69 -30.14
CA VAL A 177 -20.78 3.86 -30.95
C VAL A 177 -20.14 2.77 -30.09
N LEU A 178 -19.43 3.18 -29.03
CA LEU A 178 -18.86 2.28 -28.03
C LEU A 178 -19.79 2.16 -26.82
N GLU A 179 -19.73 1.02 -26.14
CA GLU A 179 -20.55 0.69 -24.98
C GLU A 179 -19.67 0.15 -23.85
N ALA A 180 -20.16 0.28 -22.61
CA ALA A 180 -19.49 -0.35 -21.48
C ALA A 180 -19.48 -1.87 -21.64
N GLY A 181 -18.32 -2.50 -21.41
CA GLY A 181 -18.09 -3.92 -21.67
C GLY A 181 -17.43 -4.22 -23.02
N ASP A 182 -17.24 -3.22 -23.89
CA ASP A 182 -16.46 -3.41 -25.12
C ASP A 182 -14.98 -3.66 -24.79
N SER A 183 -14.44 -4.76 -25.29
CA SER A 183 -13.00 -5.00 -25.33
C SER A 183 -12.41 -4.31 -26.56
N VAL A 184 -11.48 -3.38 -26.37
CA VAL A 184 -10.74 -2.71 -27.46
C VAL A 184 -9.54 -3.56 -27.83
N ASP A 185 -9.56 -4.09 -29.05
CA ASP A 185 -8.55 -5.01 -29.56
C ASP A 185 -7.52 -4.28 -30.44
N SER A 186 -7.94 -3.24 -31.17
CA SER A 186 -7.05 -2.50 -32.09
C SER A 186 -7.55 -1.10 -32.44
N VAL A 187 -6.64 -0.26 -32.94
CA VAL A 187 -6.95 1.03 -33.58
C VAL A 187 -6.28 1.07 -34.96
N ASN A 188 -7.06 1.26 -36.01
CA ASN A 188 -6.63 1.25 -37.41
C ASN A 188 -5.82 -0.01 -37.77
N GLY A 189 -6.25 -1.17 -37.26
CA GLY A 189 -5.57 -2.45 -37.46
C GLY A 189 -4.26 -2.63 -36.66
N THR A 190 -3.83 -1.63 -35.87
CA THR A 190 -2.72 -1.79 -34.92
C THR A 190 -3.29 -2.38 -33.63
N ALA A 191 -2.82 -3.57 -33.25
CA ALA A 191 -3.23 -4.21 -32.00
C ALA A 191 -2.90 -3.32 -30.80
N VAL A 192 -3.77 -3.35 -29.80
CA VAL A 192 -3.64 -2.58 -28.56
C VAL A 192 -3.82 -3.53 -27.39
N ALA A 193 -2.75 -3.72 -26.63
CA ALA A 193 -2.74 -4.57 -25.44
C ALA A 193 -2.68 -3.76 -24.14
N SER A 194 -2.55 -2.43 -24.21
CA SER A 194 -2.51 -1.56 -23.02
C SER A 194 -3.17 -0.21 -23.25
N ILE A 195 -3.55 0.47 -22.17
CA ILE A 195 -4.09 1.84 -22.25
C ILE A 195 -3.05 2.82 -22.85
N ALA A 196 -1.76 2.59 -22.62
CA ALA A 196 -0.69 3.39 -23.20
C ALA A 196 -0.63 3.23 -24.73
N GLU A 197 -0.71 1.99 -25.22
CA GLU A 197 -0.79 1.70 -26.65
C GLU A 197 -2.06 2.25 -27.29
N LEU A 198 -3.21 2.18 -26.59
CA LEU A 198 -4.46 2.79 -27.05
C LEU A 198 -4.28 4.29 -27.27
N ARG A 199 -3.73 4.99 -26.28
CA ARG A 199 -3.45 6.43 -26.35
C ARG A 199 -2.47 6.74 -27.46
N ALA A 200 -1.37 5.98 -27.58
CA ALA A 200 -0.38 6.18 -28.62
C ALA A 200 -0.97 5.98 -30.03
N ALA A 201 -1.83 4.99 -30.22
CA ALA A 201 -2.49 4.73 -31.49
C ALA A 201 -3.51 5.83 -31.86
N LEU A 202 -4.29 6.32 -30.89
CA LEU A 202 -5.20 7.46 -31.08
C LEU A 202 -4.42 8.75 -31.39
N GLN A 203 -3.31 8.99 -30.68
CA GLN A 203 -2.43 10.14 -30.94
C GLN A 203 -1.84 10.09 -32.35
N LYS A 204 -1.41 8.90 -32.79
CA LYS A 204 -0.89 8.68 -34.15
C LYS A 204 -1.97 8.89 -35.21
N ASN A 205 -3.23 8.55 -34.93
CA ASN A 205 -4.36 8.84 -35.81
C ASN A 205 -4.63 10.34 -35.94
N GLY A 206 -4.56 11.07 -34.82
CA GLY A 206 -4.87 12.49 -34.75
C GLY A 206 -6.35 12.79 -34.48
N ALA A 207 -6.64 14.02 -34.07
CA ALA A 207 -7.99 14.50 -33.82
C ALA A 207 -8.71 14.90 -35.12
N GLY A 208 -10.04 14.74 -35.16
CA GLY A 208 -10.88 15.09 -36.30
C GLY A 208 -10.75 14.14 -37.50
N THR A 209 -9.90 13.11 -37.41
CA THR A 209 -9.75 12.06 -38.42
C THR A 209 -10.42 10.78 -37.91
N GLU A 210 -11.27 10.17 -38.73
CA GLU A 210 -11.96 8.93 -38.37
C GLU A 210 -10.95 7.80 -38.06
N ALA A 211 -11.09 7.18 -36.90
CA ALA A 211 -10.34 6.01 -36.46
C ALA A 211 -11.24 4.78 -36.48
N HIS A 212 -10.76 3.69 -37.06
CA HIS A 212 -11.41 2.39 -37.04
C HIS A 212 -10.93 1.60 -35.82
N ILE A 213 -11.78 1.50 -34.80
CA ILE A 213 -11.47 0.78 -33.57
C ILE A 213 -12.02 -0.64 -33.70
N GLY A 214 -11.14 -1.63 -33.64
CA GLY A 214 -11.52 -3.03 -33.54
C GLY A 214 -11.90 -3.35 -32.10
N ILE A 215 -13.09 -3.89 -31.90
CA ILE A 215 -13.61 -4.28 -30.59
C ILE A 215 -14.13 -5.71 -30.59
N THR A 216 -14.17 -6.32 -29.42
CA THR A 216 -14.95 -7.51 -29.13
C THR A 216 -16.12 -7.13 -28.22
N ARG A 217 -17.35 -7.31 -28.72
CA ARG A 217 -18.60 -7.11 -27.96
C ARG A 217 -19.39 -8.41 -27.94
N ASP A 218 -19.73 -8.89 -26.75
CA ASP A 218 -20.43 -10.18 -26.55
C ASP A 218 -19.73 -11.37 -27.23
N GLY A 219 -18.39 -11.36 -27.27
CA GLY A 219 -17.57 -12.39 -27.91
C GLY A 219 -17.50 -12.30 -29.45
N ALA A 220 -18.12 -11.30 -30.08
CA ALA A 220 -18.06 -11.08 -31.52
C ALA A 220 -17.15 -9.88 -31.85
N HIS A 221 -16.18 -10.10 -32.75
CA HIS A 221 -15.34 -9.02 -33.28
C HIS A 221 -16.15 -8.07 -34.18
N ARG A 222 -15.96 -6.77 -33.98
CA ARG A 222 -16.56 -5.68 -34.76
C ARG A 222 -15.52 -4.60 -34.99
N THR A 223 -15.72 -3.80 -36.03
CA THR A 223 -14.96 -2.57 -36.24
C THR A 223 -15.93 -1.41 -36.22
N VAL A 224 -15.66 -0.43 -35.36
CA VAL A 224 -16.48 0.78 -35.23
C VAL A 224 -15.68 2.01 -35.62
N ALA A 225 -16.35 3.01 -36.17
CA ALA A 225 -15.76 4.28 -36.53
C ALA A 225 -15.98 5.30 -35.42
N VAL A 226 -14.89 5.83 -34.87
CA VAL A 226 -14.91 6.92 -33.88
C VAL A 226 -14.04 8.04 -34.42
N THR A 227 -14.49 9.29 -34.32
CA THR A 227 -13.65 10.45 -34.69
C THR A 227 -13.05 11.05 -33.42
N PRO A 228 -11.78 10.75 -33.07
CA PRO A 228 -11.19 11.25 -31.83
C PRO A 228 -11.14 12.78 -31.80
N THR A 229 -11.18 13.36 -30.61
CA THR A 229 -11.08 14.81 -30.40
C THR A 229 -9.87 15.16 -29.55
N SER A 230 -9.44 16.42 -29.58
CA SER A 230 -8.38 16.92 -28.71
C SER A 230 -8.96 17.41 -27.38
N VAL A 231 -8.39 16.94 -26.27
CA VAL A 231 -8.59 17.49 -24.93
C VAL A 231 -7.23 17.95 -24.42
N GLY A 232 -6.99 19.26 -24.45
CA GLY A 232 -5.63 19.81 -24.30
C GLY A 232 -4.71 19.29 -25.41
N ASP A 233 -3.55 18.76 -25.03
CA ASP A 233 -2.55 18.20 -25.97
C ASP A 233 -2.77 16.71 -26.29
N THR A 234 -3.82 16.09 -25.72
CA THR A 234 -4.09 14.65 -25.87
C THR A 234 -5.24 14.39 -26.84
N VAL A 235 -5.04 13.46 -27.77
CA VAL A 235 -6.11 12.95 -28.64
C VAL A 235 -6.85 11.81 -27.91
N VAL A 236 -8.16 11.95 -27.78
CA VAL A 236 -9.00 10.99 -27.04
C VAL A 236 -10.21 10.54 -27.86
N ALA A 237 -10.57 9.27 -27.72
CA ALA A 237 -11.83 8.72 -28.25
C ALA A 237 -13.03 9.10 -27.37
N GLY A 238 -12.80 9.62 -26.16
CA GLY A 238 -13.86 9.95 -25.20
C GLY A 238 -14.49 8.71 -24.58
N ILE A 239 -13.66 7.79 -24.11
CA ILE A 239 -14.04 6.59 -23.37
C ILE A 239 -13.23 6.50 -22.08
N ASN A 240 -13.85 5.95 -21.03
CA ASN A 240 -13.19 5.52 -19.82
C ASN A 240 -12.89 4.03 -19.96
N VAL A 241 -11.64 3.62 -19.75
CA VAL A 241 -11.21 2.24 -19.93
C VAL A 241 -10.50 1.70 -18.70
N LYS A 242 -10.52 0.38 -18.54
CA LYS A 242 -9.72 -0.38 -17.58
C LYS A 242 -9.00 -1.51 -18.30
N MET A 243 -7.97 -2.07 -17.68
CA MET A 243 -7.46 -3.37 -18.08
C MET A 243 -8.44 -4.45 -17.62
N GLU A 244 -8.68 -5.44 -18.47
CA GLU A 244 -9.45 -6.64 -18.14
C GLU A 244 -8.58 -7.87 -18.43
N TYR A 245 -8.50 -8.75 -17.45
CA TYR A 245 -7.74 -10.00 -17.53
C TYR A 245 -8.72 -11.16 -17.52
N ARG A 246 -8.48 -12.14 -18.39
CA ARG A 246 -9.23 -13.40 -18.39
C ARG A 246 -8.31 -14.55 -17.99
N PHE A 247 -8.12 -14.71 -16.69
CA PHE A 247 -7.28 -15.76 -16.13
C PHE A 247 -7.78 -17.17 -16.48
N PRO A 248 -6.88 -18.16 -16.59
CA PRO A 248 -7.23 -19.53 -16.95
C PRO A 248 -8.01 -20.28 -15.87
N PHE A 249 -7.96 -19.79 -14.62
CA PHE A 249 -8.62 -20.33 -13.45
C PHE A 249 -8.88 -19.21 -12.43
N ASP A 250 -9.69 -19.50 -11.42
CA ASP A 250 -10.14 -18.50 -10.46
C ASP A 250 -9.12 -18.33 -9.32
N VAL A 251 -8.70 -17.09 -9.08
CA VAL A 251 -7.84 -16.69 -7.95
C VAL A 251 -8.57 -15.63 -7.15
N GLU A 252 -8.90 -15.95 -5.90
CA GLU A 252 -9.58 -15.05 -4.97
C GLU A 252 -8.62 -14.57 -3.89
N ILE A 253 -8.56 -13.25 -3.68
CA ILE A 253 -7.78 -12.62 -2.62
C ILE A 253 -8.75 -11.98 -1.62
N GLN A 254 -8.86 -12.58 -0.45
CA GLN A 254 -9.74 -12.15 0.62
C GLN A 254 -8.99 -11.29 1.61
N LEU A 255 -9.16 -9.97 1.50
CA LEU A 255 -8.61 -9.03 2.47
C LEU A 255 -9.60 -7.90 2.75
N ASP A 256 -10.53 -8.18 3.66
CA ASP A 256 -11.54 -7.21 4.04
C ASP A 256 -10.93 -6.06 4.83
N LYS A 257 -11.27 -4.82 4.47
CA LYS A 257 -10.96 -3.57 5.21
C LYS A 257 -9.50 -3.12 5.18
N VAL A 258 -8.65 -3.70 4.32
CA VAL A 258 -7.33 -3.15 4.02
C VAL A 258 -7.40 -2.36 2.71
N GLY A 259 -6.97 -1.10 2.76
CA GLY A 259 -7.00 -0.21 1.60
C GLY A 259 -5.62 0.04 1.00
N GLY A 260 -5.61 0.39 -0.29
CA GLY A 260 -4.43 0.85 -1.02
C GLY A 260 -3.60 -0.26 -1.69
N PRO A 261 -2.96 0.01 -2.84
CA PRO A 261 -2.37 -1.00 -3.72
C PRO A 261 -1.03 -1.60 -3.22
N SER A 262 -0.62 -1.30 -1.99
CA SER A 262 0.76 -1.55 -1.53
C SER A 262 1.10 -3.01 -1.18
N ALA A 263 0.13 -3.91 -1.35
CA ALA A 263 0.27 -5.34 -1.09
C ALA A 263 0.42 -6.17 -2.37
N GLY A 264 0.33 -5.56 -3.56
CA GLY A 264 0.36 -6.26 -4.84
C GLY A 264 1.52 -7.24 -5.01
N MET A 265 2.74 -6.80 -4.70
CA MET A 265 3.92 -7.68 -4.79
C MET A 265 3.80 -8.91 -3.88
N MET A 266 3.32 -8.75 -2.64
CA MET A 266 3.18 -9.86 -1.70
C MET A 266 2.06 -10.82 -2.10
N PHE A 267 0.98 -10.33 -2.72
CA PHE A 267 -0.03 -11.21 -3.30
C PHE A 267 0.53 -12.03 -4.46
N ALA A 268 1.31 -11.42 -5.34
CA ALA A 268 1.92 -12.12 -6.46
C ALA A 268 2.83 -13.25 -5.97
N LEU A 269 3.69 -12.98 -4.99
CA LEU A 269 4.55 -13.98 -4.36
C LEU A 269 3.73 -15.10 -3.67
N GLY A 270 2.64 -14.76 -2.98
CA GLY A 270 1.76 -15.75 -2.36
C GLY A 270 1.04 -16.65 -3.37
N ILE A 271 0.67 -16.12 -4.54
CA ILE A 271 0.12 -16.91 -5.66
C ILE A 271 1.18 -17.83 -6.24
N ILE A 272 2.40 -17.31 -6.48
CA ILE A 272 3.53 -18.09 -6.99
C ILE A 272 3.84 -19.26 -6.06
N ASP A 273 3.95 -19.01 -4.74
CA ASP A 273 4.22 -20.06 -3.76
C ASP A 273 3.12 -21.13 -3.77
N LYS A 274 1.84 -20.74 -3.75
CA LYS A 274 0.72 -21.70 -3.78
C LYS A 274 0.70 -22.55 -5.05
N LEU A 275 1.17 -22.05 -6.18
CA LEU A 275 1.21 -22.75 -7.47
C LEU A 275 2.56 -23.47 -7.73
N THR A 276 3.55 -23.32 -6.84
CA THR A 276 4.88 -23.92 -7.00
C THR A 276 5.09 -25.03 -5.96
N PRO A 277 5.59 -26.21 -6.35
CA PRO A 277 5.95 -27.24 -5.38
C PRO A 277 7.05 -26.77 -4.41
N GLY A 278 6.73 -26.76 -3.11
CA GLY A 278 7.66 -26.38 -2.04
C GLY A 278 7.58 -24.90 -1.66
N ALA A 279 8.14 -24.55 -0.50
CA ALA A 279 8.14 -23.18 -0.01
C ALA A 279 9.21 -22.36 -0.76
N ILE A 280 8.80 -21.32 -1.48
CA ILE A 280 9.73 -20.51 -2.30
C ILE A 280 10.73 -19.72 -1.45
N GLN A 281 10.38 -19.45 -0.20
CA GLN A 281 11.20 -18.80 0.82
C GLN A 281 11.85 -19.79 1.80
N GLY A 282 11.77 -21.11 1.53
CA GLY A 282 12.45 -22.13 2.35
C GLY A 282 11.88 -22.38 3.73
N GLY A 283 10.69 -21.86 4.02
CA GLY A 283 10.06 -21.96 5.35
C GLY A 283 10.40 -20.81 6.30
N GLU A 284 11.12 -19.80 5.81
CA GLU A 284 11.41 -18.56 6.54
C GLU A 284 10.18 -17.65 6.61
N ASP A 285 10.20 -16.73 7.58
CA ASP A 285 9.19 -15.67 7.74
C ASP A 285 9.70 -14.39 7.06
N VAL A 286 9.15 -14.09 5.89
CA VAL A 286 9.56 -12.95 5.05
C VAL A 286 8.43 -11.93 4.98
N ALA A 287 8.71 -10.70 5.34
CA ALA A 287 7.77 -9.60 5.18
C ALA A 287 8.09 -8.76 3.95
N GLY A 288 7.11 -8.03 3.42
CA GLY A 288 7.40 -7.11 2.33
C GLY A 288 6.24 -6.20 1.97
N THR A 289 6.50 -5.32 1.01
CA THR A 289 5.52 -4.40 0.46
C THR A 289 5.93 -3.94 -0.93
N GLY A 290 4.97 -3.48 -1.72
CA GLY A 290 5.21 -2.97 -3.06
C GLY A 290 3.91 -2.98 -3.84
N THR A 291 3.64 -1.91 -4.58
CA THR A 291 2.69 -2.04 -5.68
C THR A 291 3.31 -2.95 -6.73
N ILE A 292 2.49 -3.55 -7.57
CA ILE A 292 2.96 -4.32 -8.70
C ILE A 292 2.12 -3.97 -9.92
N ASP A 293 2.75 -3.91 -11.09
CA ASP A 293 2.05 -3.86 -12.36
C ASP A 293 2.02 -5.26 -13.03
N PRO A 294 1.24 -5.46 -14.09
CA PRO A 294 1.10 -6.77 -14.74
C PRO A 294 2.40 -7.33 -15.35
N SER A 295 3.38 -6.46 -15.62
CA SER A 295 4.70 -6.88 -16.12
C SER A 295 5.62 -7.37 -15.01
N GLY A 296 5.19 -7.27 -13.75
CA GLY A 296 5.99 -7.60 -12.59
C GLY A 296 6.87 -6.45 -12.10
N THR A 297 6.68 -5.22 -12.57
CA THR A 297 7.45 -4.07 -12.04
C THR A 297 6.93 -3.70 -10.65
N VAL A 298 7.83 -3.58 -9.68
CA VAL A 298 7.52 -3.21 -8.30
C VAL A 298 7.61 -1.69 -8.14
N GLY A 299 6.52 -1.09 -7.67
CA GLY A 299 6.40 0.35 -7.49
C GLY A 299 6.45 0.80 -6.02
N PRO A 300 6.64 2.12 -5.80
CA PRO A 300 6.78 2.70 -4.47
C PRO A 300 5.48 2.64 -3.67
N ILE A 301 5.61 2.71 -2.36
CA ILE A 301 4.49 2.70 -1.41
C ILE A 301 4.62 3.84 -0.39
N GLY A 302 3.53 4.12 0.33
CA GLY A 302 3.55 5.02 1.49
C GLY A 302 3.75 4.28 2.80
N GLY A 303 4.35 4.96 3.78
CA GLY A 303 4.45 4.48 5.16
C GLY A 303 5.42 3.32 5.37
N ILE A 304 6.51 3.25 4.57
CA ILE A 304 7.46 2.14 4.64
C ILE A 304 8.12 2.02 6.03
N GLN A 305 8.35 3.14 6.71
CA GLN A 305 8.91 3.14 8.07
C GLN A 305 8.01 2.37 9.04
N GLN A 306 6.71 2.68 9.06
CA GLN A 306 5.74 1.97 9.90
C GLN A 306 5.68 0.49 9.55
N LYS A 307 5.83 0.15 8.26
CA LYS A 307 5.84 -1.24 7.78
C LYS A 307 7.08 -2.00 8.23
N LEU A 308 8.28 -1.40 8.24
CA LEU A 308 9.49 -2.02 8.78
C LEU A 308 9.30 -2.43 10.26
N TYR A 309 8.74 -1.53 11.08
CA TYR A 309 8.41 -1.86 12.47
C TYR A 309 7.25 -2.86 12.59
N GLY A 310 6.32 -2.88 11.62
CA GLY A 310 5.30 -3.91 11.48
C GLY A 310 5.90 -5.30 11.28
N ALA A 311 6.83 -5.42 10.34
CA ALA A 311 7.57 -6.66 10.06
C ALA A 311 8.34 -7.12 11.28
N LYS A 312 9.10 -6.22 11.92
CA LYS A 312 9.85 -6.55 13.13
C LYS A 312 8.94 -7.05 14.26
N ARG A 313 7.77 -6.44 14.43
CA ARG A 313 6.79 -6.88 15.44
C ARG A 313 6.18 -8.25 15.11
N ALA A 314 6.00 -8.56 13.82
CA ALA A 314 5.52 -9.87 13.38
C ALA A 314 6.59 -10.98 13.50
N GLY A 315 7.86 -10.61 13.68
CA GLY A 315 8.96 -11.55 13.88
C GLY A 315 9.78 -11.82 12.63
N ALA A 316 9.50 -11.14 11.52
CA ALA A 316 10.25 -11.32 10.28
C ALA A 316 11.72 -10.87 10.43
N GLU A 317 12.63 -11.65 9.87
CA GLU A 317 14.06 -11.34 9.77
C GLU A 317 14.41 -10.70 8.41
N TRP A 318 13.56 -10.94 7.41
CA TRP A 318 13.76 -10.53 6.03
C TRP A 318 12.65 -9.58 5.58
N PHE A 319 13.03 -8.55 4.83
CA PHE A 319 12.11 -7.56 4.29
C PHE A 319 12.38 -7.28 2.81
N LEU A 320 11.35 -7.42 1.97
CA LEU A 320 11.37 -6.99 0.57
C LEU A 320 10.80 -5.58 0.44
N ALA A 321 11.65 -4.61 0.10
CA ALA A 321 11.29 -3.20 -0.07
C ALA A 321 11.40 -2.76 -1.54
N PRO A 322 10.46 -1.96 -2.06
CA PRO A 322 10.62 -1.36 -3.38
C PRO A 322 11.89 -0.50 -3.38
N ALA A 323 12.76 -0.67 -4.38
CA ALA A 323 14.00 0.09 -4.47
C ALA A 323 13.76 1.61 -4.48
N ALA A 324 12.63 2.05 -5.04
CA ALA A 324 12.19 3.44 -5.05
C ALA A 324 11.95 4.03 -3.64
N ASN A 325 11.73 3.21 -2.62
CA ASN A 325 11.55 3.64 -1.24
C ASN A 325 12.85 3.61 -0.41
N CYS A 326 14.01 3.20 -0.95
CA CYS A 326 15.22 3.04 -0.13
C CYS A 326 15.67 4.32 0.58
N ALA A 327 15.39 5.50 0.02
CA ALA A 327 15.67 6.77 0.69
C ALA A 327 14.85 6.95 1.98
N GLU A 328 13.63 6.43 2.05
CA GLU A 328 12.78 6.47 3.25
C GLU A 328 13.11 5.36 4.26
N VAL A 329 13.72 4.27 3.77
CA VAL A 329 14.22 3.14 4.59
C VAL A 329 15.50 3.51 5.34
N THR A 330 16.38 4.29 4.70
CA THR A 330 17.70 4.63 5.25
C THR A 330 17.59 5.33 6.60
N GLY A 331 18.26 4.78 7.63
CA GLY A 331 18.20 5.26 9.01
C GLY A 331 16.99 4.80 9.82
N HIS A 332 16.10 3.98 9.25
CA HIS A 332 14.86 3.53 9.88
C HIS A 332 14.70 2.00 9.95
N VAL A 333 15.74 1.24 9.59
CA VAL A 333 15.76 -0.22 9.66
C VAL A 333 15.86 -0.68 11.13
N PRO A 334 14.88 -1.42 11.68
CA PRO A 334 14.96 -1.97 13.03
C PRO A 334 16.07 -3.03 13.15
N ASP A 335 16.70 -3.12 14.32
CA ASP A 335 17.75 -4.12 14.59
C ASP A 335 17.29 -5.54 14.27
N GLY A 336 18.13 -6.29 13.56
CA GLY A 336 17.86 -7.68 13.16
C GLY A 336 16.80 -7.83 12.08
N LEU A 337 16.55 -6.79 11.26
CA LEU A 337 15.78 -6.88 10.03
C LEU A 337 16.71 -6.59 8.84
N THR A 338 16.79 -7.50 7.88
CA THR A 338 17.55 -7.32 6.63
C THR A 338 16.60 -6.85 5.54
N VAL A 339 16.92 -5.72 4.89
CA VAL A 339 16.04 -5.09 3.89
C VAL A 339 16.65 -5.21 2.49
N PHE A 340 16.06 -6.04 1.65
CA PHE A 340 16.40 -6.17 0.23
C PHE A 340 15.66 -5.13 -0.60
N ALA A 341 16.36 -4.57 -1.58
CA ALA A 341 15.81 -3.61 -2.54
C ALA A 341 15.40 -4.35 -3.81
N VAL A 342 14.10 -4.31 -4.15
CA VAL A 342 13.54 -5.00 -5.32
C VAL A 342 12.93 -4.00 -6.29
N GLN A 343 13.17 -4.17 -7.59
CA GLN A 343 12.57 -3.38 -8.66
C GLN A 343 11.52 -4.18 -9.43
N THR A 344 11.62 -5.51 -9.39
CA THR A 344 10.75 -6.43 -10.09
C THR A 344 10.30 -7.60 -9.20
N LEU A 345 9.28 -8.31 -9.64
CA LEU A 345 8.83 -9.55 -9.05
C LEU A 345 9.95 -10.60 -9.10
N ASP A 346 10.71 -10.65 -10.19
CA ASP A 346 11.85 -11.57 -10.34
C ASP A 346 12.99 -11.26 -9.35
N ASP A 347 13.24 -9.98 -9.03
CA ASP A 347 14.20 -9.63 -7.96
C ASP A 347 13.74 -10.17 -6.61
N SER A 348 12.42 -10.09 -6.35
CA SER A 348 11.82 -10.63 -5.12
C SER A 348 12.00 -12.13 -5.04
N ILE A 349 11.74 -12.85 -6.13
CA ILE A 349 11.91 -14.31 -6.20
C ILE A 349 13.38 -14.70 -6.06
N THR A 350 14.29 -13.96 -6.69
CA THR A 350 15.75 -14.14 -6.51
C THR A 350 16.15 -13.95 -5.05
N ALA A 351 15.59 -12.95 -4.36
CA ALA A 351 15.84 -12.75 -2.95
C ALA A 351 15.30 -13.91 -2.08
N LEU A 352 14.09 -14.39 -2.36
CA LEU A 352 13.52 -15.55 -1.67
C LEU A 352 14.33 -16.83 -1.92
N ASP A 353 14.86 -17.03 -3.13
CA ASP A 353 15.71 -18.17 -3.47
C ASP A 353 17.03 -18.15 -2.71
N ALA A 354 17.66 -16.98 -2.60
CA ALA A 354 18.86 -16.78 -1.79
C ALA A 354 18.58 -17.04 -0.31
N ILE A 355 17.46 -16.55 0.23
CA ILE A 355 17.03 -16.82 1.62
C ILE A 355 16.84 -18.33 1.83
N ARG A 356 16.12 -18.99 0.92
CA ARG A 356 15.83 -20.43 0.95
C ARG A 356 17.09 -21.29 0.95
N THR A 357 18.10 -20.90 0.17
CA THR A 357 19.34 -21.68 -0.02
C THR A 357 20.44 -21.29 0.95
N GLY A 358 20.39 -20.07 1.50
CA GLY A 358 21.48 -19.44 2.24
C GLY A 358 22.65 -18.98 1.34
N GLU A 359 22.53 -19.13 0.02
CA GLU A 359 23.57 -18.79 -0.96
C GLU A 359 23.30 -17.41 -1.56
N GLY A 360 24.35 -16.60 -1.76
CA GLY A 360 24.24 -15.30 -2.45
C GLY A 360 23.50 -14.19 -1.71
N VAL A 361 22.99 -14.43 -0.49
CA VAL A 361 22.22 -13.45 0.30
C VAL A 361 22.96 -12.12 0.47
N SER A 362 24.28 -12.15 0.71
CA SER A 362 25.10 -10.96 0.89
C SER A 362 25.38 -10.17 -0.41
N GLU A 363 25.08 -10.74 -1.57
CA GLU A 363 25.32 -10.13 -2.88
C GLU A 363 24.07 -9.40 -3.41
N LEU A 364 22.91 -9.62 -2.78
CA LEU A 364 21.65 -9.01 -3.18
C LEU A 364 21.66 -7.50 -2.92
N PRO A 365 20.99 -6.70 -3.78
CA PRO A 365 20.78 -5.29 -3.51
C PRO A 365 20.03 -5.08 -2.19
N THR A 366 20.55 -4.20 -1.34
CA THR A 366 19.91 -3.80 -0.08
C THR A 366 19.66 -2.30 -0.06
N CYS A 367 18.63 -1.88 0.67
CA CYS A 367 18.51 -0.46 0.99
C CYS A 367 19.57 -0.10 2.04
N PRO A 368 20.29 1.03 1.92
CA PRO A 368 21.27 1.44 2.92
C PRO A 368 20.65 1.53 4.32
N ALA A 369 21.34 1.02 5.33
CA ALA A 369 20.84 1.06 6.70
C ALA A 369 20.98 2.45 7.35
N SER A 370 21.95 3.28 6.91
CA SER A 370 22.26 4.60 7.47
C SER A 370 22.82 5.58 6.45
#